data_AF-X0YJI9-F1
#
_entry.id   AF-X0YJI9-F1
#
_cell.length_a   1.000
_cell.length_b   1.000
_cell.length_c   1.000
_cell.angle_alpha   90.00
_cell.angle_beta   90.00
_cell.angle_gamma   90.00
#
_symmetry.space_group_name_H-M   'P 1'
#
loop_
_entity.id
_entity.type
_entity.pdbx_description
1 polymer ?
#
loop_
_entity_poly.entity_id
_entity_poly.type
_entity_poly.pdbx_seq_one_letter_code
_entity_poly.pdbx_strand_id
1 'polypeptide(L)'
;MSGEISQLACPFCGRNRPLKSGFRLGEMTIPPAEYGVITIRSVGPGPGRGHRGERGEGFRTIDRLNIKEALEDPQFSDIAGQVRDRLITIFRSYLDAGVISMENITG
;
A
#
# COMPACT_ATOMS: atom_id res chain seq x y z
N MET A 1 -31.24 -12.81 12.53
CA MET A 1 -30.52 -13.59 11.52
C MET A 1 -29.03 -13.33 11.71
N SER A 2 -28.26 -14.32 12.17
CA SER A 2 -26.79 -14.24 12.16
C SER A 2 -26.32 -14.60 10.75
N GLY A 3 -25.95 -13.60 9.95
CA GLY A 3 -25.40 -13.82 8.62
C GLY A 3 -23.89 -14.01 8.68
N GLU A 4 -23.38 -15.07 8.05
CA GLU A 4 -21.95 -15.26 7.83
C GLU A 4 -21.47 -14.39 6.67
N ILE A 5 -20.31 -13.74 6.82
CA ILE A 5 -19.71 -12.89 5.78
C ILE A 5 -18.24 -13.26 5.64
N SER A 6 -17.86 -13.76 4.45
CA SER A 6 -16.46 -14.01 4.11
C SER A 6 -15.75 -12.73 3.68
N GLN A 7 -14.50 -12.56 4.12
CA GLN A 7 -13.68 -11.39 3.80
C GLN A 7 -12.27 -11.83 3.39
N LEU A 8 -11.67 -11.14 2.42
CA LEU A 8 -10.25 -11.23 2.13
C LEU A 8 -9.49 -10.38 3.16
N ALA A 9 -8.56 -10.98 3.89
CA ALA A 9 -7.58 -10.26 4.69
C ALA A 9 -6.35 -9.93 3.83
N CYS A 10 -6.02 -8.64 3.71
CA CYS A 10 -4.82 -8.21 2.98
C CYS A 10 -3.55 -8.57 3.77
N PRO A 11 -2.63 -9.38 3.23
CA PRO A 11 -1.41 -9.78 3.95
C PRO A 11 -0.42 -8.62 4.16
N PHE A 12 -0.55 -7.54 3.39
CA PHE A 12 0.33 -6.37 3.49
C PHE A 12 -0.08 -5.39 4.59
N CYS A 13 -1.37 -5.05 4.68
CA CYS A 13 -1.87 -4.02 5.59
C CYS A 13 -2.92 -4.49 6.61
N GLY A 14 -3.26 -5.78 6.62
CA GLY A 14 -4.20 -6.38 7.57
C GLY A 14 -5.66 -5.95 7.41
N ARG A 15 -5.97 -5.10 6.41
CA ARG A 15 -7.34 -4.65 6.15
C ARG A 15 -8.16 -5.77 5.51
N ASN A 16 -9.40 -5.92 6.00
CA ASN A 16 -10.34 -6.89 5.48
C ASN A 16 -11.25 -6.27 4.41
N ARG A 17 -11.55 -7.01 3.34
CA ARG A 17 -12.49 -6.62 2.29
C ARG A 17 -13.55 -7.72 2.10
N PRO A 18 -14.86 -7.41 2.19
CA PRO A 18 -15.91 -8.40 1.95
C PRO A 18 -15.80 -9.02 0.56
N LEU A 19 -15.96 -10.34 0.46
CA LEU A 19 -15.87 -11.10 -0.79
C LEU A 19 -17.17 -11.07 -1.62
N LYS A 20 -18.08 -10.13 -1.37
CA LYS A 20 -19.42 -10.13 -1.99
C LYS A 20 -19.32 -10.17 -3.52
N SER A 21 -19.85 -11.27 -4.09
CA SER A 21 -20.16 -11.57 -5.50
C SER A 21 -19.36 -10.87 -6.61
N GLY A 22 -18.03 -10.79 -6.50
CA GLY A 22 -17.21 -10.31 -7.61
C GLY A 22 -15.93 -9.55 -7.25
N PHE A 23 -15.54 -9.47 -5.97
CA PHE A 23 -14.21 -8.93 -5.65
C PHE A 23 -13.13 -9.74 -6.38
N ARG A 24 -12.38 -9.06 -7.25
CA ARG A 24 -11.20 -9.59 -7.93
C ARG A 24 -10.04 -8.64 -7.68
N LEU A 25 -8.87 -9.21 -7.43
CA LEU A 25 -7.63 -8.47 -7.58
C LEU A 25 -7.53 -8.12 -9.07
N GLY A 26 -7.65 -6.83 -9.40
CA GLY A 26 -7.51 -6.35 -10.77
C GLY A 26 -6.09 -6.57 -11.27
N GLU A 27 -5.86 -6.32 -12.56
CA GLU A 27 -4.52 -6.37 -13.13
C GLU A 27 -3.62 -5.32 -12.49
N MET A 28 -2.35 -5.68 -12.29
CA MET A 28 -1.34 -4.70 -11.89
C MET A 28 -0.94 -3.90 -13.13
N THR A 29 -1.43 -2.68 -13.23
CA THR A 29 -1.13 -1.76 -14.34
C THR A 29 0.19 -1.03 -14.18
N ILE A 30 0.81 -1.10 -13.00
CA ILE A 30 2.09 -0.49 -12.66
C ILE A 30 2.97 -1.58 -12.06
N PRO A 31 4.22 -1.76 -12.52
CA PRO A 31 5.16 -2.68 -11.89
C PRO A 31 5.30 -2.39 -10.38
N PRO A 32 5.29 -3.39 -9.48
CA PRO A 32 5.32 -3.14 -8.04
C PRO A 32 6.54 -2.35 -7.57
N ALA A 33 7.66 -2.49 -8.28
CA ALA A 33 8.90 -1.74 -7.99
C ALA A 33 8.78 -0.24 -8.30
N GLU A 34 7.86 0.16 -9.19
CA GLU A 34 7.59 1.55 -9.55
C GLU A 34 6.48 2.17 -8.69
N TYR A 35 5.84 1.38 -7.83
CA TYR A 35 4.78 1.88 -6.98
C TYR A 35 5.34 2.84 -5.93
N GLY A 36 4.78 4.05 -5.86
CA GLY A 36 5.17 5.04 -4.85
C GLY A 36 4.82 4.57 -3.44
N VAL A 37 5.83 4.17 -2.67
CA VAL A 37 5.67 3.73 -1.27
C VAL A 37 5.63 4.93 -0.32
N ILE A 38 6.27 6.03 -0.69
CA ILE A 38 6.13 7.33 -0.03
C ILE A 38 5.34 8.26 -0.94
N THR A 39 4.33 8.93 -0.37
CA THR A 39 3.57 9.98 -1.07
C THR A 39 3.76 11.29 -0.33
N ILE A 40 4.37 12.26 -0.99
CA ILE A 40 4.58 13.60 -0.46
C ILE A 40 3.37 14.44 -0.86
N ARG A 41 2.76 15.11 0.13
CA ARG A 41 1.55 15.91 -0.07
C ARG A 41 1.74 17.33 0.43
N SER A 42 1.29 18.31 -0.34
CA SER A 42 1.11 19.67 0.17
C SER A 42 -0.17 19.73 1.00
N VAL A 43 -0.12 20.52 2.07
CA VAL A 43 -1.28 20.80 2.93
C VAL A 43 -1.83 22.17 2.55
N GLY A 44 -3.00 22.20 1.93
CA GLY A 44 -3.72 23.46 1.71
C GLY A 44 -4.35 24.00 3.01
N PRO A 45 -4.71 25.30 3.06
CA PRO A 45 -5.47 25.84 4.19
C PRO A 45 -6.79 25.09 4.30
N GLY A 46 -6.95 24.31 5.38
CA GLY A 46 -8.20 23.62 5.68
C GLY A 46 -9.33 24.62 5.99
N PRO A 47 -10.60 24.22 5.87
CA PRO A 47 -11.70 25.08 6.30
C PRO A 47 -11.57 25.30 7.81
N GLY A 48 -11.21 26.52 8.22
CA GLY A 48 -11.17 26.90 9.63
C GLY A 48 -12.51 26.61 10.31
N ARG A 49 -12.48 26.24 11.60
CA ARG A 49 -13.71 26.05 12.39
C ARG A 49 -14.56 27.32 12.32
N GLY A 50 -15.68 27.28 11.58
CA GLY A 50 -16.69 28.34 11.56
C GLY A 50 -16.82 29.14 10.26
N HIS A 51 -15.96 28.95 9.26
CA HIS A 51 -16.10 29.66 7.98
C HIS A 51 -16.56 28.73 6.85
N ARG A 52 -17.72 29.04 6.25
CA ARG A 52 -18.09 28.61 4.89
C ARG A 52 -17.19 29.35 3.88
N GLY A 53 -15.89 29.06 3.93
CA GLY A 53 -14.93 29.44 2.91
C GLY A 53 -14.78 28.31 1.89
N GLU A 54 -14.39 28.67 0.67
CA GLU A 54 -14.16 27.76 -0.46
C GLU A 54 -13.42 26.49 -0.02
N ARG A 55 -13.83 25.34 -0.56
CA ARG A 55 -13.25 24.02 -0.26
C ARG A 55 -11.72 24.10 -0.40
N GLY A 56 -11.00 24.30 0.70
CA GLY A 56 -9.55 24.24 0.71
C GLY A 56 -9.12 22.91 0.09
N GLU A 57 -8.11 22.96 -0.80
CA GLU A 57 -7.71 21.86 -1.70
C GLU A 57 -7.28 20.54 -1.00
N GLY A 58 -7.42 20.43 0.32
CA GLY A 58 -7.08 19.24 1.08
C GLY A 58 -5.60 18.88 0.97
N PHE A 59 -5.30 17.58 1.08
CA PHE A 59 -3.96 17.07 0.85
C PHE A 59 -3.77 16.77 -0.65
N ARG A 60 -3.01 17.62 -1.35
CA ARG A 60 -2.66 17.40 -2.75
C ARG A 60 -1.36 16.62 -2.84
N THR A 61 -1.34 15.50 -3.57
CA THR A 61 -0.07 14.79 -3.84
C THR A 61 0.78 15.65 -4.76
N ILE A 62 2.00 15.95 -4.30
CA ILE A 62 2.98 16.74 -5.06
C ILE A 62 4.14 15.89 -5.55
N ASP A 63 4.42 14.76 -4.87
CA ASP A 63 5.47 13.85 -5.29
C ASP A 63 5.25 12.43 -4.74
N ARG A 64 5.97 11.45 -5.31
CA ARG A 64 6.00 10.06 -4.87
C ARG A 64 7.40 9.50 -5.05
N LEU A 65 7.84 8.74 -4.05
CA LEU A 65 9.07 7.96 -4.15
C LEU A 65 8.71 6.48 -4.20
N ASN A 66 9.21 5.77 -5.20
CA ASN A 66 9.20 4.32 -5.22
C ASN A 66 10.16 3.76 -4.16
N ILE A 67 10.14 2.44 -3.94
CA ILE A 67 10.92 1.82 -2.85
C ILE A 67 12.44 2.01 -3.02
N LYS A 68 12.92 2.07 -4.26
CA LYS A 68 14.34 2.30 -4.54
C LYS A 68 14.74 3.73 -4.22
N GLU A 69 14.00 4.70 -4.74
CA GLU A 69 14.21 6.13 -4.49
C GLU A 69 14.12 6.44 -2.98
N ALA A 70 13.15 5.86 -2.29
CA ALA A 70 12.98 6.06 -0.85
C ALA A 70 14.11 5.44 0.00
N LEU A 71 14.77 4.38 -0.48
CA LEU A 71 15.95 3.81 0.19
C LEU A 71 17.21 4.66 -0.03
N GLU A 72 17.31 5.33 -1.18
CA GLU A 72 18.42 6.20 -1.54
C GLU A 72 18.32 7.58 -0.87
N ASP A 73 17.11 8.03 -0.52
CA ASP A 73 16.88 9.27 0.22
C ASP A 73 17.14 9.07 1.74
N PRO A 74 18.14 9.75 2.34
CA PRO A 74 18.41 9.64 3.78
C PRO A 74 17.20 9.95 4.66
N GLN A 75 16.30 10.84 4.23
CA GLN A 75 15.10 11.22 4.97
C GLN A 75 14.10 10.06 5.10
N PHE A 76 14.03 9.17 4.10
CA PHE A 76 13.05 8.08 4.04
C PHE A 76 13.67 6.69 4.15
N SER A 77 15.00 6.59 4.15
CA SER A 77 15.75 5.34 4.15
C SER A 77 15.32 4.36 5.26
N ASP A 78 15.09 4.85 6.49
CA ASP A 78 14.66 4.00 7.62
C ASP A 78 13.28 3.39 7.39
N ILE A 79 12.27 4.22 7.07
CA ILE A 79 10.91 3.73 6.84
C ILE A 79 10.83 2.86 5.58
N ALA A 80 11.59 3.18 4.54
CA ALA A 80 11.71 2.36 3.33
C ALA A 80 12.37 1.01 3.65
N GLY A 81 13.37 0.99 4.53
CA GLY A 81 13.99 -0.23 5.06
C GLY A 81 12.97 -1.13 5.77
N GLN A 82 12.13 -0.57 6.63
CA GLN A 82 11.07 -1.32 7.31
C GLN A 82 10.05 -1.92 6.32
N VAL A 83 9.68 -1.18 5.26
CA VAL A 83 8.80 -1.69 4.19
C VAL A 83 9.46 -2.87 3.46
N ARG A 84 10.75 -2.74 3.09
CA ARG A 84 11.51 -3.82 2.45
C ARG A 84 11.56 -5.06 3.35
N ASP A 85 11.87 -4.90 4.62
CA ASP A 85 12.02 -6.01 5.56
C ASP A 85 10.67 -6.73 5.77
N ARG A 86 9.55 -5.99 5.76
CA ARG A 86 8.20 -6.55 5.78
C ARG A 86 7.92 -7.38 4.52
N LEU A 87 8.30 -6.89 3.34
CA LEU A 87 8.14 -7.64 2.07
C LEU A 87 8.94 -8.94 2.11
N ILE A 88 10.20 -8.90 2.56
CA ILE A 88 11.05 -10.09 2.70
C ILE A 88 10.40 -11.11 3.66
N THR A 89 9.87 -10.64 4.78
CA THR A 89 9.21 -11.51 5.77
C THR A 89 7.99 -12.22 5.19
N ILE A 90 7.14 -11.49 4.47
CA ILE A 90 5.95 -12.04 3.80
C ILE A 90 6.37 -13.09 2.77
N PHE A 91 7.36 -12.76 1.94
CA PHE A 91 7.83 -13.64 0.88
C PHE A 91 8.43 -14.94 1.44
N ARG A 92 9.31 -14.85 2.44
CA ARG A 92 9.86 -16.02 3.14
C ARG A 92 8.77 -16.89 3.74
N SER A 93 7.80 -16.28 4.42
CA SER A 93 6.70 -17.03 5.04
C SER A 93 5.89 -17.83 4.00
N TYR A 94 5.68 -17.27 2.81
CA TYR A 94 4.97 -17.96 1.74
C TYR A 94 5.81 -19.02 1.01
N LEU A 95 7.13 -18.80 0.89
CA LEU A 95 8.07 -19.83 0.44
C LEU A 95 8.06 -21.02 1.40
N ASP A 96 8.21 -20.76 2.70
CA ASP A 96 8.27 -21.79 3.74
C ASP A 96 6.95 -22.58 3.84
N ALA A 97 5.81 -21.91 3.59
CA ALA A 97 4.50 -22.54 3.54
C ALA A 97 4.22 -23.31 2.22
N GLY A 98 5.14 -23.26 1.25
CA GLY A 98 4.96 -23.88 -0.07
C GLY A 98 3.88 -23.22 -0.94
N VAL A 99 3.46 -22.00 -0.61
CA VAL A 99 2.48 -21.21 -1.40
C VAL A 99 3.15 -20.60 -2.63
N ILE A 100 4.43 -20.27 -2.51
CA ILE A 100 5.28 -19.81 -3.61
C ILE A 100 6.47 -20.77 -3.70
N SER A 101 6.92 -21.10 -4.90
CA SER A 101 8.18 -21.81 -5.13
C SER A 101 9.19 -20.93 -5.88
N MET A 102 10.48 -21.25 -5.78
CA MET A 102 11.52 -20.54 -6.54
C MET A 102 11.25 -20.60 -8.05
N GLU A 103 10.76 -21.73 -8.57
CA GLU A 103 10.35 -21.86 -9.97
C GLU A 103 9.26 -20.84 -10.35
N ASN A 104 8.30 -20.55 -9.46
CA ASN A 104 7.29 -19.52 -9.71
C ASN A 104 7.87 -18.11 -9.81
N ILE A 105 9.01 -17.86 -9.17
CA ILE A 105 9.63 -16.53 -9.08
C ILE A 105 10.63 -16.33 -10.22
N THR A 106 11.40 -17.36 -10.55
CA THR A 106 12.48 -17.27 -11.54
C THR A 106 12.04 -17.54 -12.96
N GLY A 107 10.86 -18.15 -13.16
CA GLY A 107 10.14 -18.26 -14.45
C GLY A 107 10.98 -18.73 -15.62
#